data_AF-A0A6G1J896-F1
#
_entry.id   AF-A0A6G1J896-F1
#
_cell.length_a   1.000
_cell.length_b   1.000
_cell.length_c   1.000
_cell.angle_alpha   90.00
_cell.angle_beta   90.00
_cell.angle_gamma   90.00
#
_symmetry.space_group_name_H-M   'P 1'
#
loop_
_entity.id
_entity.type
_entity.pdbx_description
1 polymer ?
#
loop_
_entity_poly.entity_id
_entity_poly.type
_entity_poly.pdbx_seq_one_letter_code
_entity_poly.pdbx_strand_id
1 'polypeptide(L)'
;MKSFACLAWFESGEFDIAPNGLGDVFALANGDSIYVASAFLSDPAVYRSKAPISRVFGNVGRPELTLMIPPSHPRLAEPDLRSWKLINHCPFDGTFQNGFASTSLHLTFTDFEMPLDVGARGLRDRQVVLLESLVSIDDRGRKVGDLDILSMFDSERLTIEICPHMNEHEAQEGSPVDGLVSLDCWDEFLDPPRSAGVFRATGNWQARLSAAAAGIQAAWKRVLVLPESPCVRCLQNYKNMDESLLLVA
;
A
#
# COMPACT_ATOMS: atom_id res chain seq x y z
N MET A 1 13.93 -8.08 -6.07
CA MET A 1 13.79 -9.12 -7.12
C MET A 1 14.87 -10.21 -7.01
N LYS A 2 16.18 -9.93 -7.13
CA LYS A 2 17.25 -10.96 -6.87
C LYS A 2 17.14 -11.66 -5.51
N SER A 3 16.68 -10.94 -4.49
CA SER A 3 16.51 -11.45 -3.14
C SER A 3 15.55 -12.64 -3.05
N PHE A 4 14.47 -12.69 -3.85
CA PHE A 4 13.52 -13.82 -3.83
C PHE A 4 14.10 -15.07 -4.46
N ALA A 5 14.90 -14.95 -5.53
CA ALA A 5 15.64 -16.09 -6.08
C ALA A 5 16.62 -16.68 -5.05
N CYS A 6 17.36 -15.82 -4.34
CA CYS A 6 18.26 -16.28 -3.27
C CYS A 6 17.50 -16.94 -2.13
N LEU A 7 16.37 -16.38 -1.69
CA LEU A 7 15.55 -16.98 -0.66
C LEU A 7 14.98 -18.33 -1.09
N ALA A 8 14.51 -18.45 -2.33
CA ALA A 8 14.03 -19.73 -2.86
C ALA A 8 15.11 -20.81 -2.77
N TRP A 9 16.36 -20.48 -3.14
CA TRP A 9 17.50 -21.39 -3.00
C TRP A 9 17.78 -21.75 -1.54
N PHE A 10 17.86 -20.77 -0.63
CA PHE A 10 18.17 -21.03 0.78
C PHE A 10 17.09 -21.81 1.52
N GLU A 11 15.81 -21.55 1.20
CA GLU A 11 14.67 -22.18 1.85
C GLU A 11 14.37 -23.59 1.32
N SER A 12 14.62 -23.83 0.03
CA SER A 12 14.41 -25.15 -0.58
C SER A 12 15.66 -26.04 -0.56
N GLY A 13 16.85 -25.45 -0.60
CA GLY A 13 18.12 -26.16 -0.79
C GLY A 13 18.36 -26.69 -2.21
N GLU A 14 17.43 -26.49 -3.14
CA GLU A 14 17.45 -27.13 -4.46
C GLU A 14 17.04 -26.20 -5.62
N PHE A 15 16.10 -25.27 -5.42
CA PHE A 15 15.51 -24.49 -6.51
C PHE A 15 16.33 -23.24 -6.87
N ASP A 16 17.04 -23.31 -8.00
CA ASP A 16 17.76 -22.16 -8.60
C ASP A 16 16.88 -21.45 -9.63
N ILE A 17 16.09 -20.48 -9.16
CA ILE A 17 15.14 -19.75 -9.99
C ILE A 17 15.82 -18.54 -10.63
N ALA A 18 15.74 -18.41 -11.94
CA ALA A 18 16.28 -17.27 -12.67
C ALA A 18 15.62 -15.94 -12.20
N PRO A 19 16.39 -14.94 -11.72
CA PRO A 19 15.84 -13.70 -11.18
C PRO A 19 15.01 -12.88 -12.17
N ASN A 20 15.23 -13.04 -13.46
CA ASN A 20 14.59 -12.26 -14.52
C ASN A 20 13.08 -12.51 -14.61
N GLY A 21 12.58 -13.66 -14.12
CA GLY A 21 11.16 -13.99 -14.08
C GLY A 21 10.45 -13.59 -12.79
N LEU A 22 11.15 -12.97 -11.83
CA LEU A 22 10.63 -12.65 -10.50
C LEU A 22 10.42 -11.14 -10.30
N GLY A 23 10.13 -10.43 -11.39
CA GLY A 23 9.86 -8.99 -11.37
C GLY A 23 8.71 -8.68 -10.44
N ASP A 24 7.55 -9.25 -10.73
CA ASP A 24 6.31 -8.89 -10.05
C ASP A 24 6.12 -9.64 -8.71
N VAL A 25 7.10 -10.44 -8.29
CA VAL A 25 6.98 -11.19 -7.04
C VAL A 25 7.14 -10.26 -5.84
N PHE A 26 6.10 -10.22 -5.00
CA PHE A 26 6.10 -9.42 -3.78
C PHE A 26 6.26 -10.26 -2.51
N ALA A 27 6.01 -11.57 -2.57
CA ALA A 27 6.25 -12.48 -1.45
C ALA A 27 6.60 -13.91 -1.89
N LEU A 28 7.23 -14.67 -0.98
CA LEU A 28 7.55 -16.08 -1.10
C LEU A 28 7.07 -16.78 0.17
N ALA A 29 6.26 -17.83 0.03
CA ALA A 29 5.85 -18.69 1.13
C ALA A 29 6.49 -20.07 1.01
N ASN A 30 7.02 -20.57 2.12
CA ASN A 30 7.55 -21.92 2.26
C ASN A 30 7.34 -22.42 3.70
N GLY A 31 6.64 -23.54 3.86
CA GLY A 31 6.24 -24.04 5.18
C GLY A 31 5.51 -22.98 6.00
N ASP A 32 5.99 -22.71 7.22
CA ASP A 32 5.42 -21.73 8.16
C ASP A 32 6.04 -20.32 8.07
N SER A 33 6.67 -20.01 6.93
CA SER A 33 7.29 -18.71 6.68
C SER A 33 6.73 -18.06 5.43
N ILE A 34 6.36 -16.79 5.57
CA ILE A 34 6.06 -15.88 4.46
C ILE A 34 7.11 -14.78 4.45
N TYR A 35 7.90 -14.74 3.40
CA TYR A 35 8.89 -13.73 3.12
C TYR A 35 8.27 -12.68 2.21
N VAL A 36 8.04 -11.46 2.68
CA VAL A 36 7.34 -10.41 1.94
C VAL A 36 8.22 -9.17 1.78
N ALA A 37 8.09 -8.46 0.67
CA ALA A 37 8.71 -7.15 0.51
C ALA A 37 8.27 -6.23 1.67
N SER A 38 9.22 -5.68 2.42
CA SER A 38 8.89 -4.91 3.64
C SER A 38 8.00 -3.70 3.39
N ALA A 39 7.92 -3.22 2.14
CA ALA A 39 6.98 -2.21 1.68
C ALA A 39 5.51 -2.51 2.05
N PHE A 40 5.13 -3.78 2.13
CA PHE A 40 3.77 -4.22 2.51
C PHE A 40 3.51 -4.16 4.03
N LEU A 41 4.56 -3.95 4.83
CA LEU A 41 4.52 -4.02 6.30
C LEU A 41 4.92 -2.70 6.97
N SER A 42 4.99 -1.61 6.20
CA SER A 42 5.50 -0.34 6.69
C SER A 42 4.71 0.84 6.16
N ASP A 43 4.80 1.93 6.90
CA ASP A 43 4.28 3.22 6.47
C ASP A 43 4.99 3.74 5.21
N PRO A 44 4.25 4.23 4.19
CA PRO A 44 4.86 4.81 3.00
C PRO A 44 5.73 6.04 3.30
N ALA A 45 5.49 6.79 4.37
CA ALA A 45 6.29 7.97 4.75
C ALA A 45 7.70 7.61 5.25
N VAL A 46 7.82 6.42 5.82
CA VAL A 46 9.08 5.92 6.43
C VAL A 46 9.87 5.10 5.44
N TYR A 47 9.20 4.47 4.48
CA TYR A 47 9.83 3.55 3.53
C TYR A 47 10.57 4.31 2.41
N ARG A 48 11.91 4.37 2.49
CA ARG A 48 12.77 5.10 1.54
C ARG A 48 13.62 4.21 0.60
N SER A 49 13.19 2.98 0.36
CA SER A 49 13.75 2.01 -0.61
C SER A 49 15.14 1.38 -0.33
N LYS A 50 15.14 0.04 -0.35
CA LYS A 50 16.02 -0.90 -1.10
C LYS A 50 15.54 -2.33 -0.79
N ALA A 51 14.27 -2.62 -1.10
CA ALA A 51 13.59 -3.93 -0.94
C ALA A 51 14.22 -4.92 0.07
N PRO A 52 14.28 -4.60 1.38
CA PRO A 52 14.45 -5.62 2.38
C PRO A 52 13.25 -6.56 2.32
N ILE A 53 13.50 -7.83 2.59
CA ILE A 53 12.46 -8.84 2.72
C ILE A 53 12.28 -9.09 4.21
N SER A 54 11.04 -8.99 4.68
CA SER A 54 10.66 -9.32 6.04
C SER A 54 10.08 -10.71 6.09
N ARG A 55 10.47 -11.50 7.08
CA ARG A 55 9.83 -12.78 7.37
C ARG A 55 8.67 -12.55 8.34
N VAL A 56 7.52 -13.09 7.98
CA VAL A 56 6.32 -13.20 8.82
C VAL A 56 6.05 -14.68 9.05
N PHE A 57 5.69 -15.04 10.28
CA PHE A 57 5.26 -16.40 10.58
C PHE A 57 3.84 -16.64 10.07
N GLY A 58 3.65 -17.72 9.35
CA GLY A 58 2.37 -18.08 8.73
C GLY A 58 2.58 -18.97 7.52
N ASN A 59 1.50 -19.61 7.07
CA ASN A 59 1.52 -20.40 5.86
C ASN A 59 0.34 -20.02 4.97
N VAL A 60 0.40 -20.46 3.72
CA VAL A 60 -0.63 -20.21 2.71
C VAL A 60 -1.52 -21.45 2.49
N GLY A 61 -1.42 -22.44 3.39
CA GLY A 61 -2.12 -23.71 3.28
C GLY A 61 -1.68 -24.60 2.10
N ARG A 62 -0.49 -24.36 1.56
CA ARG A 62 0.05 -25.08 0.38
C ARG A 62 1.40 -25.74 0.70
N PRO A 63 1.64 -26.98 0.21
CA PRO A 63 2.92 -27.66 0.38
C PRO A 63 4.03 -27.13 -0.56
N GLU A 64 3.67 -26.47 -1.67
CA GLU A 64 4.63 -25.97 -2.66
C GLU A 64 5.34 -24.69 -2.23
N LEU A 65 6.55 -24.46 -2.73
CA LEU A 65 7.18 -23.14 -2.64
C LEU A 65 6.37 -22.16 -3.50
N THR A 66 5.74 -21.19 -2.84
CA THR A 66 4.74 -20.33 -3.47
C THR A 66 5.29 -18.91 -3.62
N LEU A 67 5.40 -18.44 -4.85
CA LEU A 67 5.78 -17.07 -5.18
C LEU A 67 4.51 -16.26 -5.47
N MET A 68 4.26 -15.23 -4.68
CA MET A 68 3.06 -14.40 -4.80
C MET A 68 3.30 -13.23 -5.76
N ILE A 69 2.40 -13.08 -6.72
CA ILE A 69 2.38 -11.99 -7.69
C ILE A 69 1.09 -11.18 -7.56
N PRO A 70 1.10 -9.85 -7.81
CA PRO A 70 -0.12 -9.05 -7.79
C PRO A 70 -1.03 -9.45 -8.97
N PRO A 71 -2.33 -9.12 -8.90
CA PRO A 71 -3.20 -9.26 -10.06
C PRO A 71 -2.77 -8.36 -11.20
N SER A 72 -3.04 -8.77 -12.44
CA SER A 72 -2.74 -7.93 -13.62
C SER A 72 -3.46 -6.58 -13.63
N HIS A 73 -4.64 -6.50 -13.00
CA HIS A 73 -5.47 -5.31 -12.94
C HIS A 73 -6.10 -5.17 -11.54
N PRO A 74 -5.37 -4.62 -10.55
CA PRO A 74 -5.94 -4.35 -9.24
C PRO A 74 -7.06 -3.31 -9.38
N ARG A 75 -8.20 -3.55 -8.72
CA ARG A 75 -9.39 -2.71 -8.85
C ARG A 75 -9.79 -2.12 -7.51
N LEU A 76 -9.98 -0.81 -7.50
CA LEU A 76 -10.67 -0.12 -6.40
C LEU A 76 -12.18 -0.21 -6.62
N ALA A 77 -12.94 -0.09 -5.53
CA ALA A 77 -14.39 -0.01 -5.59
C ALA A 77 -14.80 1.24 -6.39
N GLU A 78 -15.76 1.05 -7.27
CA GLU A 78 -16.38 2.15 -7.99
C GLU A 78 -17.40 2.85 -7.06
N PRO A 79 -17.53 4.19 -7.16
CA PRO A 79 -18.60 4.89 -6.47
C PRO A 79 -19.96 4.32 -6.84
N ASP A 80 -20.79 3.99 -5.85
CA ASP A 80 -22.15 3.55 -6.10
C ASP A 80 -23.03 4.74 -6.53
N LEU A 81 -23.18 4.92 -7.85
CA LEU A 81 -24.00 5.99 -8.43
C LEU A 81 -25.49 5.90 -8.07
N ARG A 82 -25.95 4.76 -7.53
CA ARG A 82 -27.35 4.57 -7.09
C ARG A 82 -27.53 4.90 -5.61
N SER A 83 -26.44 4.97 -4.86
CA SER A 83 -26.45 5.37 -3.46
C SER A 83 -26.74 6.87 -3.38
N TRP A 84 -27.77 7.24 -2.61
CA TRP A 84 -28.04 8.64 -2.26
C TRP A 84 -27.22 9.12 -1.06
N LYS A 85 -26.15 8.40 -0.69
CA LYS A 85 -25.23 8.86 0.34
C LYS A 85 -24.57 10.14 -0.16
N LEU A 86 -24.99 11.26 0.42
CA LEU A 86 -24.34 12.54 0.21
C LEU A 86 -22.97 12.49 0.88
N ILE A 87 -21.92 12.54 0.08
CA ILE A 87 -20.53 12.65 0.54
C ILE A 87 -20.31 14.11 0.92
N ASN A 88 -20.19 14.37 2.22
CA ASN A 88 -20.00 15.72 2.76
C ASN A 88 -18.51 15.99 2.95
N HIS A 89 -17.91 16.71 2.01
CA HIS A 89 -16.54 17.20 2.15
C HIS A 89 -16.47 18.34 3.18
N CYS A 90 -16.25 17.96 4.44
CA CYS A 90 -16.10 18.91 5.54
C CYS A 90 -14.76 19.65 5.45
N PRO A 91 -14.71 20.96 5.75
CA PRO A 91 -13.45 21.69 5.88
C PRO A 91 -12.51 21.03 6.90
N PHE A 92 -11.21 21.13 6.65
CA PHE A 92 -10.21 20.69 7.61
C PHE A 92 -10.21 21.60 8.83
N ASP A 93 -10.43 21.02 10.00
CA ASP A 93 -10.57 21.71 11.28
C ASP A 93 -9.23 21.94 12.01
N GLY A 94 -8.11 21.51 11.41
CA GLY A 94 -6.79 21.56 12.04
C GLY A 94 -6.46 20.36 12.92
N THR A 95 -7.39 19.41 13.09
CA THR A 95 -7.18 18.25 13.96
C THR A 95 -6.74 17.03 13.16
N PHE A 96 -5.74 16.34 13.71
CA PHE A 96 -5.23 15.08 13.18
C PHE A 96 -5.86 13.93 13.98
N GLN A 97 -6.84 13.28 13.37
CA GLN A 97 -7.56 12.16 13.97
C GLN A 97 -7.40 10.89 13.11
N ASN A 98 -7.91 9.78 13.62
CA ASN A 98 -7.92 8.50 12.91
C ASN A 98 -9.35 8.15 12.46
N GLY A 99 -9.77 8.63 11.30
CA GLY A 99 -11.06 8.27 10.69
C GLY A 99 -11.11 6.79 10.23
N PHE A 100 -9.93 6.21 10.01
CA PHE A 100 -9.74 4.89 9.41
C PHE A 100 -9.34 3.82 10.42
N ALA A 101 -9.70 3.96 11.69
CA ALA A 101 -9.29 3.05 12.76
C ALA A 101 -9.69 1.58 12.53
N SER A 102 -10.70 1.32 11.70
CA SER A 102 -11.18 -0.03 11.34
C SER A 102 -10.64 -0.54 10.01
N THR A 103 -9.72 0.20 9.37
CA THR A 103 -9.11 -0.20 8.10
C THR A 103 -7.97 -1.19 8.35
N SER A 104 -8.01 -2.32 7.66
CA SER A 104 -6.99 -3.37 7.64
C SER A 104 -6.63 -3.78 6.20
N LEU A 105 -5.47 -4.42 6.06
CA LEU A 105 -5.03 -5.03 4.80
C LEU A 105 -5.21 -6.54 4.87
N HIS A 106 -5.91 -7.12 3.90
CA HIS A 106 -6.21 -8.55 3.81
C HIS A 106 -5.50 -9.14 2.60
N LEU A 107 -4.77 -10.24 2.82
CA LEU A 107 -4.19 -11.06 1.75
C LEU A 107 -5.19 -12.15 1.36
N THR A 108 -5.53 -12.24 0.08
CA THR A 108 -6.37 -13.29 -0.48
C THR A 108 -5.74 -13.84 -1.77
N PHE A 109 -6.15 -15.03 -2.17
CA PHE A 109 -5.59 -15.72 -3.35
C PHE A 109 -6.68 -15.89 -4.39
N THR A 110 -6.32 -15.76 -5.67
CA THR A 110 -7.21 -16.13 -6.78
C THR A 110 -6.97 -17.58 -7.18
N ASP A 111 -7.76 -18.07 -8.14
CA ASP A 111 -7.57 -19.40 -8.72
C ASP A 111 -6.43 -19.44 -9.75
N PHE A 112 -5.82 -18.30 -10.08
CA PHE A 112 -4.72 -18.26 -11.04
C PHE A 112 -3.42 -18.73 -10.39
N GLU A 113 -2.89 -19.82 -10.93
CA GLU A 113 -1.59 -20.36 -10.58
C GLU A 113 -0.82 -20.80 -11.83
N MET A 114 0.50 -20.60 -11.81
CA MET A 114 1.38 -20.99 -12.90
C MET A 114 2.61 -21.72 -12.33
N PRO A 115 2.83 -23.00 -12.67
CA PRO A 115 4.03 -23.70 -12.23
C PRO A 115 5.27 -23.10 -12.91
N LEU A 116 6.36 -22.97 -12.15
CA LEU A 116 7.64 -22.53 -12.69
C LEU A 116 8.51 -23.73 -13.08
N ASP A 117 9.11 -23.66 -14.26
CA ASP A 117 10.11 -24.64 -14.69
C ASP A 117 11.43 -24.37 -13.97
N VAL A 118 11.77 -25.24 -13.03
CA VAL A 118 13.02 -25.21 -12.26
C VAL A 118 14.13 -26.07 -12.88
N GLY A 119 13.93 -26.56 -14.12
CA GLY A 119 14.96 -27.28 -14.88
C GLY A 119 15.21 -28.73 -14.46
N ALA A 120 14.55 -29.21 -13.38
CA ALA A 120 14.68 -30.57 -12.90
C ALA A 120 13.78 -31.53 -13.70
N ARG A 121 14.40 -32.44 -14.45
CA ARG A 121 13.68 -33.45 -15.26
C ARG A 121 13.28 -34.65 -14.41
N GLY A 122 12.02 -35.09 -14.51
CA GLY A 122 11.54 -36.34 -13.92
C GLY A 122 10.81 -36.20 -12.58
N LEU A 123 10.67 -34.98 -12.05
CA LEU A 123 9.83 -34.67 -10.90
C LEU A 123 8.37 -34.56 -11.36
N ARG A 124 7.46 -35.27 -10.67
CA ARG A 124 6.01 -35.25 -10.98
C ARG A 124 5.25 -34.19 -10.19
N ASP A 125 5.82 -33.73 -9.07
CA ASP A 125 5.18 -32.77 -8.17
C ASP A 125 5.45 -31.33 -8.63
N ARG A 126 4.44 -30.47 -8.50
CA ARG A 126 4.62 -29.02 -8.64
C ARG A 126 5.41 -28.54 -7.45
N GLN A 127 6.66 -28.18 -7.63
CA GLN A 127 7.51 -27.80 -6.49
C GLN A 127 7.57 -26.29 -6.26
N VAL A 128 7.42 -25.52 -7.34
CA VAL A 128 7.40 -24.06 -7.30
C VAL A 128 6.24 -23.54 -8.13
N VAL A 129 5.45 -22.63 -7.56
CA VAL A 129 4.27 -22.06 -8.21
C VAL A 129 4.24 -20.54 -8.06
N LEU A 130 3.86 -19.85 -9.13
CA LEU A 130 3.42 -18.46 -9.07
C LEU A 130 1.93 -18.44 -8.73
N LEU A 131 1.55 -17.75 -7.67
CA LEU A 131 0.18 -17.64 -7.19
C LEU A 131 -0.24 -16.18 -7.24
N GLU A 132 -1.30 -15.90 -7.99
CA GLU A 132 -1.88 -14.55 -8.00
C GLU A 132 -2.55 -14.27 -6.64
N SER A 133 -2.09 -13.19 -6.02
CA SER A 133 -2.42 -12.82 -4.65
C SER A 133 -2.88 -11.38 -4.61
N LEU A 134 -4.07 -11.15 -4.05
CA LEU A 134 -4.67 -9.85 -3.88
C LEU A 134 -4.36 -9.32 -2.47
N VAL A 135 -3.76 -8.14 -2.39
CA VAL A 135 -3.73 -7.36 -1.15
C VAL A 135 -4.85 -6.34 -1.22
N SER A 136 -5.88 -6.55 -0.42
CA SER A 136 -7.11 -5.77 -0.44
C SER A 136 -7.26 -4.91 0.82
N ILE A 137 -7.87 -3.75 0.65
CA ILE A 137 -8.34 -2.89 1.74
C ILE A 137 -9.66 -3.48 2.27
N ASP A 138 -9.72 -3.76 3.56
CA ASP A 138 -10.96 -3.98 4.29
C ASP A 138 -11.21 -2.80 5.23
N ASP A 139 -12.41 -2.22 5.18
CA ASP A 139 -12.85 -1.23 6.15
C ASP A 139 -14.18 -1.66 6.75
N ARG A 140 -14.16 -2.01 8.04
CA ARG A 140 -15.35 -2.47 8.80
C ARG A 140 -16.02 -3.69 8.15
N GLY A 141 -15.25 -4.62 7.59
CA GLY A 141 -15.75 -5.82 6.91
C GLY A 141 -16.23 -5.58 5.47
N ARG A 142 -16.01 -4.37 4.93
CA ARG A 142 -16.30 -4.04 3.54
C ARG A 142 -14.99 -3.98 2.76
N LYS A 143 -14.89 -4.81 1.71
CA LYS A 143 -13.79 -4.71 0.74
C LYS A 143 -13.89 -3.39 -0.03
N VAL A 144 -12.86 -2.55 0.07
CA VAL A 144 -12.78 -1.25 -0.62
C VAL A 144 -12.03 -1.38 -1.94
N GLY A 145 -11.08 -2.29 -2.07
CA GLY A 145 -10.35 -2.46 -3.32
C GLY A 145 -9.07 -3.27 -3.17
N ASP A 146 -8.49 -3.65 -4.30
CA ASP A 146 -7.18 -4.30 -4.41
C ASP A 146 -6.10 -3.26 -4.71
N LEU A 147 -4.94 -3.43 -4.09
CA LEU A 147 -3.83 -2.48 -4.12
C LEU A 147 -2.66 -2.95 -4.98
N ASP A 148 -2.09 -2.01 -5.74
CA ASP A 148 -0.75 -2.13 -6.31
C ASP A 148 0.29 -1.36 -5.47
N ILE A 149 0.82 -2.02 -4.43
CA ILE A 149 1.76 -1.38 -3.50
C ILE A 149 3.14 -1.21 -4.13
N LEU A 150 3.61 -2.16 -4.95
CA LEU A 150 4.95 -2.08 -5.52
C LEU A 150 5.04 -0.97 -6.56
N SER A 151 4.10 -0.91 -7.51
CA SER A 151 4.12 0.12 -8.55
C SER A 151 3.90 1.53 -8.00
N MET A 152 3.29 1.67 -6.81
CA MET A 152 3.18 2.96 -6.12
C MET A 152 4.57 3.58 -5.87
N PHE A 153 5.56 2.80 -5.43
CA PHE A 153 6.91 3.31 -5.11
C PHE A 153 7.75 3.62 -6.35
N ASP A 154 7.38 3.08 -7.51
CA ASP A 154 8.02 3.38 -8.80
C ASP A 154 7.35 4.57 -9.52
N SER A 155 6.26 5.10 -8.98
CA SER A 155 5.49 6.18 -9.59
C SER A 155 6.10 7.56 -9.32
N GLU A 156 6.32 8.34 -10.38
CA GLU A 156 6.76 9.74 -10.29
C GLU A 156 5.76 10.67 -9.57
N ARG A 157 4.52 10.19 -9.34
CA ARG A 157 3.47 10.93 -8.65
C ARG A 157 3.51 10.78 -7.13
N LEU A 158 4.24 9.80 -6.63
CA LEU A 158 4.47 9.65 -5.20
C LEU A 158 5.60 10.61 -4.80
N THR A 159 5.28 11.58 -3.95
CA THR A 159 6.28 12.48 -3.37
C THR A 159 6.34 12.26 -1.88
N ILE A 160 7.48 11.79 -1.40
CA ILE A 160 7.75 11.63 0.03
C ILE A 160 8.57 12.83 0.48
N GLU A 161 7.93 13.78 1.17
CA GLU A 161 8.61 14.95 1.71
C GLU A 161 9.11 14.68 3.11
N ILE A 162 10.30 15.18 3.43
CA ILE A 162 10.85 15.07 4.79
C ILE A 162 10.61 16.38 5.49
N CYS A 163 9.80 16.35 6.54
CA CYS A 163 9.57 17.51 7.39
C CYS A 163 10.90 18.05 7.96
N PRO A 164 11.31 19.31 7.65
CA PRO A 164 12.50 19.89 8.24
C PRO A 164 12.32 20.25 9.72
N HIS A 165 11.08 20.29 10.22
CA HIS A 165 10.70 20.69 11.58
C HIS A 165 10.65 19.51 12.58
N MET A 166 11.23 18.35 12.26
CA MET A 166 11.14 17.11 13.06
C MET A 166 11.58 17.24 14.54
N ASN A 167 12.34 18.28 14.89
CA ASN A 167 12.86 18.52 16.25
C ASN A 167 12.23 19.73 16.96
N GLU A 168 11.30 20.43 16.31
CA GLU A 168 10.65 21.59 16.90
C GLU A 168 9.39 21.12 17.65
N HIS A 169 9.41 21.16 18.98
CA HIS A 169 8.23 20.91 19.84
C HIS A 169 7.02 21.81 19.46
N GLU A 170 7.25 22.87 18.69
CA GLU A 170 6.27 23.85 18.22
C GLU A 170 5.62 23.50 16.85
N ALA A 171 5.97 22.38 16.23
CA ALA A 171 5.46 21.97 14.90
C ALA A 171 3.93 21.73 14.84
N GLN A 172 3.28 21.68 16.00
CA GLN A 172 1.83 21.48 16.16
C GLN A 172 1.07 22.76 16.52
N GLU A 173 1.74 23.87 16.84
CA GLU A 173 1.09 25.15 17.10
C GLU A 173 0.93 25.93 15.78
N GLY A 174 -0.30 26.05 15.31
CA GLY A 174 -0.62 26.80 14.10
C GLY A 174 -2.11 27.06 13.95
N SER A 175 -2.45 28.12 13.22
CA SER A 175 -3.83 28.40 12.82
C SER A 175 -4.35 27.32 11.86
N PRO A 176 -5.66 27.02 11.84
CA PRO A 176 -6.26 26.13 10.86
C PRO A 176 -5.82 26.49 9.43
N VAL A 177 -5.51 25.48 8.61
CA VAL A 177 -5.13 25.70 7.22
C VAL A 177 -6.40 25.80 6.39
N ASP A 178 -6.80 27.03 6.05
CA ASP A 178 -8.00 27.26 5.24
C ASP A 178 -7.90 26.58 3.87
N GLY A 179 -9.04 26.13 3.33
CA GLY A 179 -9.13 25.61 1.96
C GLY A 179 -8.72 24.14 1.78
N LEU A 180 -8.37 23.46 2.87
CA LEU A 180 -8.24 22.00 2.91
C LEU A 180 -9.56 21.35 3.31
N VAL A 181 -9.78 20.13 2.83
CA VAL A 181 -10.93 19.28 3.18
C VAL A 181 -10.45 18.08 3.97
N SER A 182 -11.20 17.65 4.98
CA SER A 182 -10.94 16.39 5.69
C SER A 182 -11.46 15.20 4.89
N LEU A 183 -10.65 14.15 4.79
CA LEU A 183 -11.08 12.82 4.34
C LEU A 183 -11.01 11.88 5.54
N ASP A 184 -12.15 11.43 6.04
CA ASP A 184 -12.32 10.59 7.23
C ASP A 184 -12.92 9.22 6.92
N CYS A 185 -13.35 8.98 5.68
CA CYS A 185 -13.83 7.68 5.25
C CYS A 185 -13.45 7.36 3.80
N TRP A 186 -13.54 6.08 3.43
CA TRP A 186 -13.21 5.62 2.09
C TRP A 186 -14.16 6.15 1.01
N ASP A 187 -15.41 6.46 1.36
CA ASP A 187 -16.35 7.02 0.40
C ASP A 187 -15.88 8.44 -0.05
N GLU A 188 -15.40 9.28 0.89
CA GLU A 188 -14.80 10.60 0.59
C GLU A 188 -13.45 10.50 -0.15
N PHE A 189 -12.71 9.41 0.05
CA PHE A 189 -11.45 9.18 -0.66
C PHE A 189 -11.67 8.70 -2.10
N LEU A 190 -12.68 7.85 -2.33
CA LEU A 190 -13.03 7.33 -3.66
C LEU A 190 -13.76 8.36 -4.53
N ASP A 191 -14.41 9.34 -3.91
CA ASP A 191 -14.95 10.53 -4.56
C ASP A 191 -14.26 11.78 -4.00
N PRO A 192 -13.01 12.07 -4.43
CA PRO A 192 -12.20 13.10 -3.79
C PRO A 192 -12.73 14.53 -4.04
N PRO A 193 -12.54 15.46 -3.10
CA PRO A 193 -12.94 16.85 -3.25
C PRO A 193 -12.17 17.54 -4.40
N ARG A 194 -12.73 18.66 -4.90
CA ARG A 194 -12.05 19.49 -5.93
C ARG A 194 -10.82 20.22 -5.38
N SER A 195 -10.83 20.54 -4.10
CA SER A 195 -9.72 21.12 -3.35
C SER A 195 -8.81 20.04 -2.77
N ALA A 196 -7.68 20.43 -2.17
CA ALA A 196 -6.81 19.45 -1.52
C ALA A 196 -7.50 18.81 -0.31
N GLY A 197 -7.44 17.48 -0.27
CA GLY A 197 -8.02 16.64 0.79
C GLY A 197 -6.94 16.05 1.68
N VAL A 198 -7.10 16.17 2.99
CA VAL A 198 -6.21 15.60 4.01
C VAL A 198 -6.77 14.25 4.46
N PHE A 199 -6.05 13.18 4.18
CA PHE A 199 -6.39 11.83 4.62
C PHE A 199 -6.02 11.65 6.10
N ARG A 200 -7.03 11.64 6.98
CA ARG A 200 -6.84 11.64 8.44
C ARG A 200 -6.76 10.22 9.01
N ALA A 201 -5.55 9.67 8.98
CA ALA A 201 -5.25 8.31 9.46
C ALA A 201 -4.11 8.27 10.50
N THR A 202 -4.13 9.21 11.46
CA THR A 202 -3.11 9.30 12.51
C THR A 202 -3.00 7.98 13.27
N GLY A 203 -1.77 7.46 13.44
CA GLY A 203 -1.53 6.20 14.12
C GLY A 203 -1.99 4.94 13.36
N ASN A 204 -2.53 5.06 12.14
CA ASN A 204 -2.86 3.92 11.29
C ASN A 204 -2.01 3.89 10.01
N TRP A 205 -0.89 3.18 10.06
CA TRP A 205 0.00 3.01 8.91
C TRP A 205 -0.64 2.19 7.79
N GLN A 206 -1.53 1.24 8.09
CA GLN A 206 -2.21 0.42 7.08
C GLN A 206 -3.15 1.27 6.23
N ALA A 207 -3.91 2.16 6.87
CA ALA A 207 -4.76 3.11 6.18
C ALA A 207 -3.94 4.09 5.33
N ARG A 208 -2.80 4.59 5.83
CA ARG A 208 -1.90 5.45 5.05
C ARG A 208 -1.28 4.75 3.85
N LEU A 209 -0.78 3.52 4.03
CA LEU A 209 -0.28 2.69 2.93
C LEU A 209 -1.37 2.44 1.89
N SER A 210 -2.58 2.10 2.36
CA SER A 210 -3.75 1.89 1.50
C SER A 210 -4.10 3.13 0.70
N ALA A 211 -4.18 4.30 1.34
CA ALA A 211 -4.50 5.56 0.69
C ALA A 211 -3.43 5.99 -0.30
N ALA A 212 -2.16 5.77 0.04
CA ALA A 212 -1.04 6.05 -0.86
C ALA A 212 -1.13 5.17 -2.13
N ALA A 213 -1.26 3.85 -1.96
CA ALA A 213 -1.31 2.92 -3.09
C ALA A 213 -2.58 3.13 -3.94
N ALA A 214 -3.75 3.23 -3.30
CA ALA A 214 -5.01 3.48 -3.98
C ALA A 214 -5.02 4.84 -4.70
N GLY A 215 -4.43 5.88 -4.10
CA GLY A 215 -4.38 7.21 -4.69
C GLY A 215 -3.56 7.25 -5.97
N ILE A 216 -2.40 6.58 -5.98
CA ILE A 216 -1.59 6.44 -7.19
C ILE A 216 -2.35 5.64 -8.26
N GLN A 217 -2.90 4.47 -7.89
CA GLN A 217 -3.63 3.57 -8.80
C GLN A 217 -4.86 4.23 -9.43
N ALA A 218 -5.63 4.98 -8.64
CA ALA A 218 -6.80 5.70 -9.12
C ALA A 218 -6.46 6.98 -9.89
N ALA A 219 -5.18 7.35 -9.94
CA ALA A 219 -4.73 8.60 -10.46
C ALA A 219 -5.30 9.83 -9.73
N TRP A 220 -5.53 9.73 -8.41
CA TRP A 220 -5.99 10.84 -7.58
C TRP A 220 -4.98 11.97 -7.48
N LYS A 221 -5.53 13.17 -7.41
CA LYS A 221 -4.81 14.43 -7.40
C LYS A 221 -5.14 15.15 -6.11
N ARG A 222 -4.17 15.85 -5.53
CA ARG A 222 -4.38 16.72 -4.34
C ARG A 222 -4.89 15.98 -3.10
N VAL A 223 -4.57 14.69 -2.95
CA VAL A 223 -4.74 13.98 -1.69
C VAL A 223 -3.43 14.06 -0.91
N LEU A 224 -3.51 14.42 0.36
CA LEU A 224 -2.38 14.52 1.27
C LEU A 224 -2.49 13.38 2.28
N VAL A 225 -1.56 12.44 2.24
CA VAL A 225 -1.45 11.36 3.22
C VAL A 225 -0.35 11.77 4.20
N LEU A 226 -0.73 12.30 5.34
CA LEU A 226 0.22 12.85 6.30
C LEU A 226 0.94 11.74 7.08
N PRO A 227 2.13 11.98 7.66
CA PRO A 227 2.86 10.96 8.38
C PRO A 227 2.18 10.70 9.73
N GLU A 228 2.75 9.80 10.53
CA GLU A 228 2.25 9.58 11.90
C GLU A 228 2.25 10.86 12.74
N SER A 229 3.29 11.69 12.60
CA SER A 229 3.46 12.96 13.30
C SER A 229 3.44 14.13 12.33
N PRO A 230 2.24 14.57 11.88
CA PRO A 230 2.11 15.65 10.90
C PRO A 230 2.60 17.00 11.44
N CYS A 231 3.19 17.80 10.56
CA CYS A 231 3.59 19.17 10.85
C CYS A 231 2.60 20.17 10.24
N VAL A 232 1.99 21.02 11.08
CA VAL A 232 1.02 22.04 10.64
C VAL A 232 1.69 23.07 9.73
N ARG A 233 2.94 23.45 10.01
CA ARG A 233 3.70 24.39 9.17
C ARG A 233 3.99 23.83 7.77
N CYS A 234 4.35 22.55 7.66
CA CYS A 234 4.52 21.90 6.36
C CYS A 234 3.19 21.86 5.59
N LEU A 235 2.08 21.58 6.28
CA LEU A 235 0.75 21.55 5.68
C LEU A 235 0.35 22.86 5.00
N GLN A 236 0.77 24.01 5.53
CA GLN A 236 0.53 25.33 4.92
C GLN A 236 1.20 25.46 3.52
N ASN A 237 2.36 24.85 3.33
CA ASN A 237 3.08 24.87 2.05
C ASN A 237 2.39 23.98 1.00
N TYR A 238 1.70 22.93 1.43
CA TYR A 238 1.05 21.95 0.56
C TYR A 238 -0.29 22.41 0.00
N LYS A 239 -0.88 23.48 0.55
CA LYS A 239 -2.15 24.07 0.08
C LYS A 239 -2.14 24.45 -1.41
N ASN A 240 -0.98 24.83 -1.95
CA ASN A 240 -0.81 25.30 -3.32
C ASN A 240 -0.06 24.32 -4.23
N MET A 241 0.15 23.07 -3.79
CA MET A 241 0.89 22.09 -4.59
C MET A 241 0.13 21.68 -5.86
N ASP A 242 0.93 21.34 -6.87
CA ASP A 242 0.52 21.09 -8.25
C ASP A 242 -0.47 19.93 -8.39
N GLU A 243 -1.18 19.89 -9.52
CA GLU A 243 -2.33 19.02 -9.74
C GLU A 243 -2.02 17.53 -9.86
N SER A 244 -0.77 17.06 -9.78
CA SER A 244 -0.40 15.68 -10.13
C SER A 244 0.09 14.80 -8.98
N LEU A 245 0.29 15.37 -7.78
CA LEU A 245 1.11 14.77 -6.73
C LEU A 245 0.25 14.18 -5.60
N LEU A 246 0.59 12.96 -5.19
CA LEU A 246 0.17 12.35 -3.93
C LEU A 246 1.33 12.53 -2.95
N LEU A 247 1.09 13.36 -1.95
CA LEU A 247 2.12 13.73 -0.99
C LEU A 247 2.03 12.84 0.24
N VAL A 248 3.14 12.18 0.55
CA VAL A 248 3.38 11.53 1.83
C VAL A 248 4.44 12.34 2.56
N ALA A 249 4.01 13.40 3.23
CA ALA A 249 4.90 14.25 4.05
C ALA A 249 5.06 13.70 5.47
#